data_AF-A0A2V7Y7F0-F1
#
_entry.id   AF-A0A2V7Y7F0-F1
#
_cell.length_a   1.000
_cell.length_b   1.000
_cell.length_c   1.000
_cell.angle_alpha   90.00
_cell.angle_beta   90.00
_cell.angle_gamma   90.00
#
_symmetry.space_group_name_H-M   'P 1'
#
loop_
_entity.id
_entity.type
_entity.pdbx_description
1 polymer ?
#
loop_
_entity_poly.entity_id
_entity_poly.type
_entity_poly.pdbx_seq_one_letter_code
_entity_poly.pdbx_strand_id
1 'polypeptide(L)'
;MTTAADGSYRARLLGLLGDRNPLESLEATARRVEAVAQRLGEAGLSRSYGPGKWTGKQILAHLADAEMATGFRVRQVLAQDNHAVQGWDESVWAKRYTNVDVQAALPSFLASRRWNLALFRGLDASDLAREAVHPERGRESLDTTVRLLAGHDLNHLAQLERL
;
A
#
# COMPACT_ATOMS: atom_id res chain seq x y z
N MET A 1 -2.09 22.79 1.40
CA MET A 1 -2.13 22.50 -0.05
C MET A 1 -2.07 21.00 -0.21
N THR A 2 -3.24 20.36 -0.24
CA THR A 2 -3.41 18.95 -0.59
C THR A 2 -2.87 18.77 -2.00
N THR A 3 -1.82 17.98 -2.17
CA THR A 3 -1.40 17.61 -3.52
C THR A 3 -2.48 16.69 -4.06
N ALA A 4 -3.29 17.20 -4.98
CA ALA A 4 -4.14 16.34 -5.78
C ALA A 4 -3.22 15.30 -6.42
N ALA A 5 -3.31 14.04 -5.99
CA ALA A 5 -2.65 12.95 -6.68
C ALA A 5 -3.25 12.89 -8.09
N ASP A 6 -2.53 13.46 -9.04
CA ASP A 6 -2.96 13.61 -10.42
C ASP A 6 -3.25 12.23 -11.06
N GLY A 7 -3.92 12.23 -12.22
CA GLY A 7 -4.10 11.02 -13.01
C GLY A 7 -2.78 10.29 -13.36
N SER A 8 -1.63 10.96 -13.26
CA SER A 8 -0.31 10.36 -13.48
C SER A 8 0.09 9.41 -12.35
N TYR A 9 -0.28 9.68 -11.09
CA TYR A 9 0.04 8.76 -9.99
C TYR A 9 -0.69 7.42 -10.15
N ARG A 10 -2.00 7.47 -10.42
CA ARG A 10 -2.81 6.27 -10.70
C ARG A 10 -2.27 5.52 -11.92
N ALA A 11 -2.04 6.21 -13.03
CA ALA A 11 -1.51 5.60 -14.25
C ALA A 11 -0.15 4.94 -14.01
N ARG A 12 0.73 5.57 -13.22
CA ARG A 12 2.04 5.03 -12.86
C ARG A 12 1.92 3.74 -12.06
N LEU A 13 1.07 3.69 -11.03
CA LEU A 13 0.92 2.49 -10.21
C LEU A 13 0.30 1.33 -11.00
N LEU A 14 -0.73 1.60 -11.79
CA LEU A 14 -1.33 0.59 -12.65
C LEU A 14 -0.35 0.12 -13.74
N GLY A 15 0.44 1.03 -14.32
CA GLY A 15 1.49 0.71 -15.28
C GLY A 15 2.63 -0.10 -14.64
N LEU A 16 2.99 0.19 -13.38
CA LEU A 16 3.93 -0.63 -12.62
C LEU A 16 3.40 -2.04 -12.44
N LEU A 17 2.11 -2.25 -12.18
CA LEU A 17 1.52 -3.59 -12.09
C LEU A 17 1.48 -4.29 -13.46
N GLY A 18 1.06 -3.59 -14.51
CA GLY A 18 0.82 -4.16 -15.84
C GLY A 18 -0.26 -5.23 -15.82
N ASP A 19 -0.04 -6.32 -16.55
CA ASP A 19 -0.98 -7.44 -16.67
C ASP A 19 -0.86 -8.49 -15.54
N ARG A 20 -0.01 -8.24 -14.54
CA ARG A 20 0.18 -9.19 -13.44
C ARG A 20 -1.08 -9.33 -12.60
N ASN A 21 -1.32 -10.54 -12.10
CA ASN A 21 -2.36 -10.78 -11.13
C ASN A 21 -2.07 -9.95 -9.86
N PRO A 22 -3.03 -9.12 -9.39
CA PRO A 22 -2.78 -8.25 -8.25
C PRO A 22 -2.59 -9.04 -6.96
N LEU A 23 -3.37 -10.09 -6.71
CA LEU A 23 -3.26 -10.87 -5.47
C LEU A 23 -1.93 -11.63 -5.38
N GLU A 24 -1.50 -12.24 -6.49
CA GLU A 24 -0.18 -12.88 -6.57
C GLU A 24 0.95 -11.85 -6.40
N SER A 25 0.78 -10.64 -6.95
CA SER A 25 1.74 -9.56 -6.80
C SER A 25 1.84 -9.12 -5.33
N LEU A 26 0.73 -8.87 -4.65
CA LEU A 26 0.70 -8.50 -3.22
C LEU A 26 1.35 -9.55 -2.32
N GLU A 27 1.15 -10.83 -2.63
CA GLU A 27 1.77 -11.93 -1.90
C GLU A 27 3.29 -12.01 -2.15
N ALA A 28 3.70 -11.86 -3.42
CA ALA A 28 5.10 -11.89 -3.80
C ALA A 28 5.88 -10.66 -3.28
N THR A 29 5.29 -9.47 -3.32
CA THR A 29 5.91 -8.25 -2.78
C THR A 29 6.10 -8.35 -1.29
N ALA A 30 5.15 -8.90 -0.54
CA ALA A 30 5.29 -9.08 0.90
C ALA A 30 6.51 -9.94 1.27
N ARG A 31 6.68 -11.10 0.61
CA ARG A 31 7.86 -11.96 0.79
C ARG A 31 9.16 -11.24 0.43
N ARG A 32 9.16 -10.46 -0.64
CA ARG A 32 10.36 -9.73 -1.10
C ARG A 32 10.70 -8.57 -0.16
N VAL A 33 9.72 -7.83 0.32
CA VAL A 33 9.90 -6.76 1.32
C VAL A 33 10.52 -7.34 2.59
N GLU A 34 10.00 -8.47 3.09
CA GLU A 34 10.58 -9.17 4.23
C GLU A 34 12.04 -9.57 4.00
N ALA A 35 12.33 -10.23 2.87
CA ALA A 35 13.69 -10.65 2.54
C ALA A 35 14.67 -9.46 2.41
N VAL A 36 14.24 -8.37 1.78
CA VAL A 36 15.05 -7.15 1.66
C VAL A 36 15.27 -6.50 3.02
N ALA A 37 14.24 -6.39 3.86
CA ALA A 37 14.35 -5.82 5.19
C ALA A 37 15.32 -6.62 6.08
N GLN A 38 15.22 -7.96 6.05
CA GLN A 38 16.14 -8.85 6.78
C GLN A 38 17.58 -8.70 6.28
N ARG A 39 17.80 -8.62 4.95
CA ARG A 39 19.12 -8.42 4.35
C ARG A 39 19.74 -7.06 4.73
N LEU A 40 18.94 -5.99 4.74
CA LEU A 40 19.40 -4.64 5.07
C LEU A 40 19.71 -4.48 6.56
N GLY A 41 18.95 -5.15 7.43
CA GLY A 41 19.02 -4.98 8.87
C GLY A 41 18.76 -3.54 9.32
N GLU A 42 18.98 -3.28 10.60
CA GLU A 42 18.71 -1.98 11.23
C GLU A 42 19.50 -0.82 10.59
N ALA A 43 20.78 -1.06 10.31
CA ALA A 43 21.67 -0.06 9.72
C ALA A 43 21.28 0.29 8.28
N GLY A 44 20.96 -0.71 7.45
CA GLY A 44 20.52 -0.49 6.07
C GLY A 44 19.16 0.20 6.01
N LEU A 45 18.21 -0.22 6.85
CA LEU A 45 16.88 0.39 6.91
C LEU A 45 16.91 1.83 7.41
N SER A 46 17.91 2.22 8.20
CA SER A 46 18.10 3.61 8.66
C SER A 46 18.58 4.56 7.55
N ARG A 47 18.98 4.03 6.38
CA ARG A 47 19.44 4.83 5.24
C ARG A 47 18.27 5.20 4.33
N SER A 48 18.50 6.23 3.52
CA SER A 48 17.62 6.67 2.43
C SER A 48 18.35 6.60 1.10
N TYR A 49 17.62 6.37 0.00
CA TYR A 49 18.17 6.26 -1.35
C TYR A 49 18.47 7.63 -1.99
N GLY A 50 18.16 8.73 -1.31
CA GLY A 50 18.54 10.07 -1.77
C GLY A 50 18.06 11.20 -0.85
N PRO A 51 18.58 12.42 -1.02
CA PRO A 51 18.16 13.59 -0.23
C PRO A 51 16.64 13.81 -0.28
N GLY A 52 16.04 14.02 0.89
CA GLY A 52 14.58 14.24 1.03
C GLY A 52 13.71 13.00 0.76
N LYS A 53 14.31 11.82 0.53
CA LYS A 53 13.57 10.56 0.38
C LYS A 53 13.46 9.83 1.70
N TRP A 54 12.41 9.01 1.84
CA TRP A 54 12.20 8.21 3.03
C TRP A 54 13.32 7.21 3.28
N THR A 55 13.59 6.94 4.55
CA THR A 55 14.43 5.81 4.95
C THR A 55 13.70 4.49 4.73
N GLY A 56 14.43 3.37 4.71
CA GLY A 56 13.83 2.04 4.70
C GLY A 56 12.84 1.84 5.85
N LYS A 57 13.14 2.35 7.05
CA LYS A 57 12.23 2.30 8.20
C LYS A 57 10.91 3.01 7.94
N GLN A 58 10.97 4.21 7.35
CA GLN A 58 9.77 4.98 7.01
C GLN A 58 8.95 4.30 5.92
N ILE A 59 9.59 3.65 4.94
CA ILE A 59 8.89 2.87 3.92
C ILE A 59 8.16 1.67 4.55
N LEU A 60 8.78 0.95 5.48
CA LEU A 60 8.13 -0.17 6.18
C LEU A 60 6.92 0.28 7.01
N ALA A 61 7.05 1.39 7.73
CA ALA A 61 5.93 1.97 8.48
C ALA A 61 4.78 2.39 7.54
N HIS A 62 5.12 3.02 6.41
CA HIS A 62 4.15 3.41 5.40
C HIS A 62 3.39 2.21 4.82
N LEU A 63 4.09 1.13 4.49
CA LEU A 63 3.45 -0.09 3.98
C LEU A 63 2.45 -0.69 4.99
N ALA A 64 2.78 -0.68 6.28
CA ALA A 64 1.87 -1.13 7.33
C ALA A 64 0.60 -0.26 7.41
N ASP A 65 0.74 1.05 7.36
CA ASP A 65 -0.39 1.98 7.40
C ASP A 65 -1.26 1.90 6.14
N ALA A 66 -0.64 1.76 4.97
CA ALA A 66 -1.34 1.59 3.70
C ALA A 66 -2.21 0.32 3.68
N GLU A 67 -1.73 -0.77 4.28
CA GLU A 67 -2.50 -2.01 4.45
C GLU A 67 -3.70 -1.86 5.38
N MET A 68 -3.49 -1.21 6.53
CA MET A 68 -4.55 -0.92 7.48
C MET A 68 -5.65 -0.08 6.82
N ALA A 69 -5.26 1.03 6.19
CA ALA A 69 -6.20 1.96 5.59
C ALA A 69 -6.93 1.34 4.40
N THR A 70 -6.22 0.63 3.52
CA THR A 70 -6.84 -0.03 2.36
C THR A 70 -7.73 -1.20 2.79
N GLY A 71 -7.28 -2.03 3.73
CA GLY A 71 -8.07 -3.14 4.26
C GLY A 71 -9.35 -2.69 4.95
N PHE A 72 -9.33 -1.56 5.66
CA PHE A 72 -10.52 -0.95 6.25
C PHE A 72 -11.49 -0.46 5.17
N ARG A 73 -11.00 0.31 4.18
CA ARG A 73 -11.82 0.81 3.07
C ARG A 73 -12.52 -0.32 2.32
N VAL A 74 -11.81 -1.39 1.97
CA VAL A 74 -12.40 -2.54 1.25
C VAL A 74 -13.60 -3.10 2.02
N ARG A 75 -13.47 -3.27 3.34
CA ARG A 75 -14.57 -3.77 4.20
C ARG A 75 -15.75 -2.81 4.25
N GLN A 76 -15.52 -1.50 4.24
CA GLN A 76 -16.61 -0.52 4.20
C GLN A 76 -17.39 -0.60 2.88
N VAL A 77 -16.69 -0.74 1.74
CA VAL A 77 -17.32 -0.83 0.40
C VAL A 77 -18.08 -2.15 0.21
N LEU A 78 -17.58 -3.24 0.80
CA LEU A 78 -18.32 -4.52 0.82
C LEU A 78 -19.60 -4.43 1.66
N ALA A 79 -19.59 -3.61 2.72
CA ALA A 79 -20.72 -3.47 3.65
C ALA A 79 -21.73 -2.39 3.27
N GLN A 80 -21.37 -1.45 2.37
CA GLN A 80 -22.17 -0.27 2.07
C GLN A 80 -22.14 0.05 0.57
N ASP A 81 -23.31 0.30 -0.01
CA ASP A 81 -23.42 0.78 -1.38
C ASP A 81 -23.01 2.25 -1.49
N ASN A 82 -22.30 2.60 -2.58
CA ASN A 82 -21.85 3.96 -2.88
C ASN A 82 -21.04 4.62 -1.75
N HIS A 83 -20.26 3.85 -1.01
CA HIS A 83 -19.48 4.35 0.12
C HIS A 83 -18.46 5.41 -0.31
N ALA A 84 -18.38 6.52 0.41
CA ALA A 84 -17.33 7.53 0.24
C ALA A 84 -16.17 7.21 1.18
N VAL A 85 -15.06 6.71 0.63
CA VAL A 85 -13.90 6.30 1.43
C VAL A 85 -13.15 7.50 1.98
N GLN A 86 -12.58 7.36 3.18
CA GLN A 86 -11.75 8.42 3.77
C GLN A 86 -10.39 8.48 3.10
N GLY A 87 -10.02 9.64 2.54
CA GLY A 87 -8.68 9.98 2.08
C GLY A 87 -7.68 10.07 3.24
N TRP A 88 -6.38 9.98 2.95
CA TRP A 88 -5.34 10.29 3.93
C TRP A 88 -4.15 10.94 3.24
N ASP A 89 -3.45 11.81 3.97
CA ASP A 89 -2.21 12.43 3.52
C ASP A 89 -1.01 11.63 4.05
N GLU A 90 -0.41 10.84 3.17
CA GLU A 90 0.77 10.00 3.46
C GLU A 90 1.92 10.81 4.05
N SER A 91 2.11 12.06 3.59
CA SER A 91 3.19 12.91 4.07
C SER A 91 2.94 13.41 5.49
N VAL A 92 1.68 13.61 5.87
CA VAL A 92 1.29 13.99 7.23
C VAL A 92 1.44 12.81 8.18
N TRP A 93 1.04 11.61 7.77
CA TRP A 93 1.23 10.38 8.56
C TRP A 93 2.72 10.09 8.74
N ALA A 94 3.51 10.22 7.67
CA ALA A 94 4.94 9.95 7.68
C ALA A 94 5.78 10.82 8.64
N LYS A 95 5.26 11.99 9.06
CA LYS A 95 5.90 12.81 10.10
C LYS A 95 6.06 12.07 11.44
N ARG A 96 5.29 11.00 11.66
CA ARG A 96 5.29 10.24 12.92
C ARG A 96 6.20 9.01 12.83
N TYR A 97 6.55 8.58 11.62
CA TYR A 97 7.35 7.37 11.38
C TYR A 97 8.78 7.49 11.91
N THR A 98 9.29 8.70 12.16
CA THR A 98 10.60 8.88 12.83
C THR A 98 10.62 8.35 14.26
N ASN A 99 9.45 8.25 14.90
CA ASN A 99 9.30 7.86 16.30
C ASN A 99 8.60 6.50 16.46
N VAL A 100 8.19 5.87 15.35
CA VAL A 100 7.59 4.54 15.37
C VAL A 100 8.70 3.52 15.61
N ASP A 101 8.43 2.55 16.48
CA ASP A 101 9.29 1.37 16.59
C ASP A 101 9.22 0.59 15.27
N VAL A 102 10.26 0.72 14.46
CA VAL A 102 10.32 0.05 13.16
C VAL A 102 10.31 -1.47 13.31
N GLN A 103 10.73 -2.00 14.46
CA GLN A 103 10.69 -3.45 14.71
C GLN A 103 9.24 -3.95 14.74
N ALA A 104 8.26 -3.07 15.01
CA ALA A 104 6.84 -3.37 14.89
C ALA A 104 6.29 -3.20 13.46
N ALA A 105 6.92 -2.39 12.61
CA ALA A 105 6.38 -2.03 11.29
C ALA A 105 6.31 -3.23 10.33
N LEU A 106 7.42 -3.96 10.16
CA LEU A 106 7.45 -5.12 9.24
C LEU A 106 6.47 -6.22 9.68
N PRO A 107 6.44 -6.68 10.95
CA PRO A 107 5.45 -7.66 11.39
C PRO A 107 4.01 -7.19 11.20
N SER A 108 3.73 -5.90 11.43
CA SER A 108 2.38 -5.32 11.24
C SER A 108 1.96 -5.31 9.78
N PHE A 109 2.87 -4.96 8.87
CA PHE A 109 2.65 -5.05 7.43
C PHE A 109 2.36 -6.49 7.00
N LEU A 110 3.21 -7.45 7.38
CA LEU A 110 3.06 -8.85 7.00
C LEU A 110 1.78 -9.48 7.54
N ALA A 111 1.42 -9.19 8.80
CA ALA A 111 0.18 -9.67 9.41
C ALA A 111 -1.05 -9.08 8.72
N SER A 112 -1.05 -7.77 8.46
CA SER A 112 -2.14 -7.07 7.77
C SER A 112 -2.29 -7.58 6.33
N ARG A 113 -1.19 -7.78 5.60
CA ARG A 113 -1.18 -8.36 4.25
C ARG A 113 -1.81 -9.74 4.25
N ARG A 114 -1.37 -10.63 5.15
CA ARG A 114 -1.91 -11.99 5.26
C ARG A 114 -3.41 -11.95 5.53
N TRP A 115 -3.85 -11.07 6.42
CA TRP A 115 -5.27 -10.91 6.77
C TRP A 115 -6.11 -10.36 5.62
N ASN A 116 -5.61 -9.35 4.92
CA ASN A 116 -6.27 -8.75 3.77
C ASN A 116 -6.34 -9.74 2.60
N LEU A 117 -5.27 -10.48 2.29
CA LEU A 117 -5.28 -11.50 1.25
C LEU A 117 -6.26 -12.65 1.54
N ALA A 118 -6.44 -13.03 2.80
CA ALA A 118 -7.42 -14.04 3.18
C ALA A 118 -8.86 -13.61 2.82
N LEU A 119 -9.17 -12.32 2.99
CA LEU A 119 -10.44 -11.74 2.53
C LEU A 119 -10.48 -11.63 1.00
N PHE A 120 -9.46 -11.03 0.38
CA PHE A 120 -9.50 -10.69 -1.05
C PHE A 120 -9.61 -11.91 -1.96
N ARG A 121 -9.04 -13.05 -1.56
CA ARG A 121 -9.17 -14.32 -2.30
C ARG A 121 -10.58 -14.90 -2.30
N GLY A 122 -11.43 -14.49 -1.37
CA GLY A 122 -12.83 -14.93 -1.28
C GLY A 122 -13.82 -14.03 -2.03
N LEU A 123 -13.37 -12.89 -2.58
CA LEU A 123 -14.24 -11.96 -3.30
C LEU A 123 -14.55 -12.48 -4.70
N ASP A 124 -15.82 -12.41 -5.08
CA ASP A 124 -16.25 -12.75 -6.43
C ASP A 124 -16.22 -11.55 -7.38
N ALA A 125 -16.61 -11.77 -8.65
CA ALA A 125 -16.63 -10.70 -9.64
C ALA A 125 -17.61 -9.57 -9.30
N SER A 126 -18.71 -9.86 -8.59
CA SER A 126 -19.70 -8.87 -8.19
C SER A 126 -19.18 -8.01 -7.02
N ASP A 127 -18.47 -8.62 -6.07
CA ASP A 127 -17.77 -7.92 -5.00
C ASP A 127 -16.70 -6.98 -5.57
N LEU A 128 -15.86 -7.49 -6.48
CA LEU A 128 -14.79 -6.71 -7.10
C LEU A 128 -15.31 -5.56 -7.97
N ALA A 129 -16.53 -5.69 -8.53
CA ALA A 129 -17.20 -4.66 -9.30
C ALA A 129 -17.84 -3.56 -8.44
N ARG A 130 -17.97 -3.75 -7.11
CA ARG A 130 -18.50 -2.71 -6.22
C ARG A 130 -17.63 -1.46 -6.29
N GLU A 131 -18.29 -0.31 -6.31
CA GLU A 131 -17.64 1.00 -6.44
C GLU A 131 -17.68 1.79 -5.14
N ALA A 132 -16.67 2.64 -4.98
CA ALA A 132 -16.58 3.63 -3.93
C ALA A 132 -16.19 5.00 -4.51
N VAL A 133 -16.52 6.08 -3.81
CA VAL A 133 -16.08 7.43 -4.17
C VAL A 133 -14.83 7.77 -3.35
N HIS A 134 -13.67 7.84 -4.00
CA HIS A 134 -12.45 8.36 -3.41
C HIS A 134 -12.41 9.89 -3.52
N PRO A 135 -12.14 10.63 -2.44
CA PRO A 135 -12.23 12.10 -2.43
C PRO A 135 -11.29 12.78 -3.42
N GLU A 136 -10.18 12.14 -3.77
CA GLU A 136 -9.18 12.68 -4.71
C GLU A 136 -9.23 12.05 -6.10
N ARG A 137 -9.78 10.83 -6.22
CA ARG A 137 -9.70 10.03 -7.47
C ARG A 137 -11.06 9.79 -8.13
N GLY A 138 -12.15 10.18 -7.48
CA GLY A 138 -13.50 9.93 -7.95
C GLY A 138 -13.93 8.47 -7.75
N ARG A 139 -14.89 8.00 -8.56
CA ARG A 139 -15.40 6.63 -8.48
C ARG A 139 -14.34 5.63 -8.93
N GLU A 140 -14.11 4.61 -8.11
CA GLU A 140 -13.25 3.48 -8.44
C GLU A 140 -13.82 2.17 -7.89
N SER A 141 -13.60 1.07 -8.61
CA SER A 141 -14.01 -0.27 -8.19
C SER A 141 -13.08 -0.84 -7.12
N LEU A 142 -13.54 -1.87 -6.41
CA LEU A 142 -12.67 -2.65 -5.54
C LEU A 142 -11.53 -3.34 -6.31
N ASP A 143 -11.78 -3.83 -7.51
CA ASP A 143 -10.71 -4.33 -8.39
C ASP A 143 -9.63 -3.27 -8.64
N THR A 144 -10.03 -2.04 -8.97
CA THR A 144 -9.09 -0.92 -9.16
C THR A 144 -8.30 -0.64 -7.88
N THR A 145 -8.96 -0.66 -6.73
CA THR A 145 -8.33 -0.43 -5.41
C THR A 145 -7.25 -1.47 -5.12
N VAL A 146 -7.55 -2.76 -5.33
CA VAL A 146 -6.61 -3.86 -5.09
C VAL A 146 -5.43 -3.81 -6.08
N ARG A 147 -5.67 -3.45 -7.35
CA ARG A 147 -4.61 -3.23 -8.34
C ARG A 147 -3.71 -2.04 -7.99
N LEU A 148 -4.29 -0.95 -7.50
CA LEU A 148 -3.53 0.21 -7.04
C LEU A 148 -2.63 -0.15 -5.85
N LEU A 149 -3.12 -0.93 -4.89
CA LEU A 149 -2.30 -1.44 -3.79
C LEU A 149 -1.13 -2.29 -4.30
N ALA A 150 -1.35 -3.13 -5.32
CA ALA A 150 -0.28 -3.97 -5.88
C ALA A 150 0.79 -3.14 -6.61
N GLY A 151 0.37 -2.13 -7.37
CA GLY A 151 1.29 -1.17 -7.99
C GLY A 151 2.06 -0.33 -6.96
N HIS A 152 1.40 0.06 -5.87
CA HIS A 152 2.00 0.78 -4.74
C HIS A 152 3.09 -0.04 -4.04
N ASP A 153 2.83 -1.32 -3.76
CA ASP A 153 3.81 -2.25 -3.20
C ASP A 153 5.05 -2.37 -4.10
N LEU A 154 4.84 -2.56 -5.42
CA LEU A 154 5.95 -2.66 -6.38
C LEU A 154 6.79 -1.38 -6.41
N ASN A 155 6.17 -0.21 -6.31
CA ASN A 155 6.86 1.06 -6.21
C ASN A 155 7.76 1.15 -4.96
N HIS A 156 7.25 0.77 -3.79
CA HIS A 156 8.02 0.85 -2.55
C HIS A 156 9.06 -0.26 -2.39
N LEU A 157 8.78 -1.45 -2.90
CA LEU A 157 9.77 -2.51 -2.98
C LEU A 157 10.98 -2.06 -3.81
N ALA A 158 10.75 -1.43 -4.97
CA ALA A 158 11.83 -0.90 -5.80
C ALA A 158 12.65 0.22 -5.10
N GLN A 159 12.07 0.92 -4.12
CA GLN A 159 12.81 1.88 -3.30
C GLN A 159 13.66 1.19 -2.24
N LEU A 160 13.12 0.17 -1.56
CA LEU A 160 13.86 -0.64 -0.59
C LEU A 160 15.05 -1.37 -1.25
N GLU A 161 14.87 -1.86 -2.48
CA GLU A 161 15.93 -2.56 -3.22
C GLU A 161 17.10 -1.64 -3.64
N ARG A 162 16.94 -0.31 -3.56
CA ARG A 162 17.99 0.67 -3.84
C ARG A 162 18.83 1.06 -2.62
N LEU A 163 18.46 0.60 -1.41
CA LEU A 163 19.19 0.86 -0.17
C LEU A 163 20.39 -0.09 -0.02
#